data_AF-A0A923TMW1-F1
#
_entry.id   AF-A0A923TMW1-F1
#
_cell.length_a   1.000
_cell.length_b   1.000
_cell.length_c   1.000
_cell.angle_alpha   90.00
_cell.angle_beta   90.00
_cell.angle_gamma   90.00
#
_symmetry.space_group_name_H-M   'P 1'
#
loop_
_entity.id
_entity.type
_entity.pdbx_description
1 polymer ?
#
loop_
_entity_poly.entity_id
_entity_poly.type
_entity_poly.pdbx_seq_one_letter_code
_entity_poly.pdbx_strand_id
1 'polypeptide(L)'
;MSLTQWLFGRDTPKSKKPADGRHSKLNFPPSQNSRSADSPQGVRKELLRLALRESLKHNGIPANWISADALVATATGRQPGIHVRLVMKHWDARLPVHAMAFQQNFETRLLTLDPLASSWLMGISWQYELPADADWPRMPHPGTWTAAPQVEPEPTPVPMDAPPSARPVVIRTRAELEQELANDDKRFQPSQSDFAATQAGSYAATQPASL
;
A
#
# COMPACT_ATOMS: atom_id res chain seq x y z
N MET A 1 -37.69 22.64 -37.99
CA MET A 1 -36.89 22.18 -36.82
C MET A 1 -37.75 21.22 -36.02
N SER A 2 -37.29 19.98 -35.79
CA SER A 2 -37.41 19.35 -34.48
C SER A 2 -36.59 18.07 -34.46
N LEU A 3 -35.58 18.06 -33.58
CA LEU A 3 -34.44 17.15 -33.53
C LEU A 3 -34.61 16.12 -32.40
N THR A 4 -35.86 15.72 -32.11
CA THR A 4 -36.21 14.89 -30.95
C THR A 4 -36.85 13.55 -31.29
N GLN A 5 -36.94 13.18 -32.58
CA GLN A 5 -37.54 11.91 -33.01
C GLN A 5 -36.53 10.88 -33.54
N TRP A 6 -35.29 10.89 -33.02
CA TRP A 6 -34.25 9.92 -33.39
C TRP A 6 -33.60 9.20 -32.20
N LEU A 7 -34.25 9.19 -31.03
CA LEU A 7 -33.68 8.60 -29.81
C LEU A 7 -34.44 7.39 -29.23
N PHE A 8 -35.57 6.99 -29.81
CA PHE A 8 -36.30 5.79 -29.35
C PHE A 8 -36.90 5.00 -30.53
N GLY A 9 -36.08 4.14 -31.13
CA GLY A 9 -36.56 3.09 -32.03
C GLY A 9 -36.94 1.85 -31.22
N ARG A 10 -38.25 1.56 -31.14
CA ARG A 10 -38.80 0.26 -30.74
C ARG A 10 -38.98 -0.63 -31.98
N ASP A 11 -38.32 -1.79 -31.95
CA ASP A 11 -38.61 -3.16 -32.43
C ASP A 11 -39.75 -3.39 -33.48
N THR A 12 -39.64 -4.26 -34.50
CA THR A 12 -39.39 -5.73 -34.54
C THR A 12 -39.30 -6.23 -36.03
N PRO A 13 -39.40 -7.53 -36.43
CA PRO A 13 -38.27 -8.43 -36.72
C PRO A 13 -38.31 -9.12 -38.13
N LYS A 14 -37.17 -9.60 -38.67
CA LYS A 14 -37.01 -10.95 -39.30
C LYS A 14 -35.67 -11.18 -40.02
N SER A 15 -35.10 -12.35 -39.71
CA SER A 15 -34.49 -13.34 -40.62
C SER A 15 -32.97 -13.34 -40.95
N LYS A 16 -32.38 -14.50 -40.58
CA LYS A 16 -31.30 -15.31 -41.19
C LYS A 16 -29.80 -14.94 -40.99
N LYS A 17 -29.13 -15.89 -40.29
CA LYS A 17 -27.69 -16.24 -40.15
C LYS A 17 -26.92 -16.39 -41.50
N PRO A 18 -25.59 -16.66 -41.49
CA PRO A 18 -24.49 -16.09 -40.68
C PRO A 18 -23.27 -15.72 -41.56
N ALA A 19 -22.35 -14.86 -41.10
CA ALA A 19 -20.99 -14.81 -41.66
C ALA A 19 -20.01 -14.15 -40.68
N ASP A 20 -18.80 -14.68 -40.67
CA ASP A 20 -17.66 -14.38 -39.80
C ASP A 20 -17.34 -12.89 -39.63
N GLY A 21 -17.08 -12.52 -38.37
CA GLY A 21 -16.58 -11.21 -37.99
C GLY A 21 -15.86 -11.32 -36.65
N ARG A 22 -14.57 -11.64 -36.71
CA ARG A 22 -13.66 -11.67 -35.56
C ARG A 22 -13.55 -10.27 -34.96
N HIS A 23 -14.36 -9.98 -33.96
CA HIS A 23 -14.12 -8.89 -33.03
C HIS A 23 -13.77 -9.50 -31.68
N SER A 24 -12.54 -9.26 -31.24
CA SER A 24 -12.01 -9.64 -29.92
C SER A 24 -12.85 -9.01 -28.82
N LYS A 25 -13.95 -9.68 -28.45
CA LYS A 25 -14.69 -9.39 -27.22
C LYS A 25 -13.95 -10.12 -26.10
N LEU A 26 -13.29 -9.37 -25.23
CA LEU A 26 -12.89 -9.85 -23.91
C LEU A 26 -14.18 -10.27 -23.20
N ASN A 27 -14.47 -11.57 -23.27
CA ASN A 27 -15.69 -12.15 -22.77
C ASN A 27 -15.48 -12.43 -21.29
N PHE A 28 -15.86 -11.47 -20.44
CA PHE A 28 -15.92 -11.71 -18.99
C PHE A 28 -17.18 -12.54 -18.71
N PRO A 29 -17.06 -13.81 -18.27
CA PRO A 29 -18.25 -14.61 -17.97
C PRO A 29 -19.03 -13.97 -16.81
N PRO A 30 -20.37 -13.87 -16.90
CA PRO A 30 -21.19 -13.36 -15.80
C PRO A 30 -21.03 -14.25 -14.57
N SER A 31 -20.89 -13.59 -13.42
CA SER A 31 -20.64 -14.18 -12.10
C SER A 31 -21.59 -15.34 -11.80
N GLN A 32 -21.09 -16.58 -11.86
CA GLN A 32 -21.77 -17.73 -11.29
C GLN A 32 -21.66 -17.67 -9.76
N ASN A 33 -22.60 -16.95 -9.15
CA ASN A 33 -22.92 -17.06 -7.74
C ASN A 33 -23.68 -18.38 -7.53
N SER A 34 -22.99 -19.44 -7.11
CA SER A 34 -23.47 -20.39 -6.09
C SER A 34 -22.58 -21.66 -6.04
N ARG A 35 -22.20 -22.07 -4.82
CA ARG A 35 -21.58 -23.37 -4.44
C ARG A 35 -20.09 -23.56 -4.75
N SER A 36 -19.22 -22.70 -4.22
CA SER A 36 -17.76 -22.84 -4.41
C SER A 36 -16.92 -22.76 -3.14
N ALA A 37 -17.46 -23.02 -1.95
CA ALA A 37 -16.62 -23.04 -0.73
C ALA A 37 -15.51 -24.11 -0.79
N ASP A 38 -15.75 -25.24 -1.46
CA ASP A 38 -14.77 -26.33 -1.63
C ASP A 38 -13.90 -26.21 -2.89
N SER A 39 -14.08 -25.17 -3.71
CA SER A 39 -13.24 -24.99 -4.90
C SER A 39 -12.01 -24.15 -4.56
N PRO A 40 -10.86 -24.37 -5.22
CA PRO A 40 -9.66 -23.56 -4.99
C PRO A 40 -9.90 -22.05 -5.24
N GLN A 41 -10.87 -21.71 -6.08
CA GLN A 41 -11.28 -20.33 -6.32
C GLN A 41 -12.08 -19.74 -5.15
N GLY A 42 -12.89 -20.54 -4.46
CA GLY A 42 -13.60 -20.10 -3.25
C GLY A 42 -12.64 -19.81 -2.11
N VAL A 43 -11.68 -20.69 -1.88
CA VAL A 43 -10.63 -20.48 -0.87
C VAL A 43 -9.87 -19.18 -1.14
N ARG A 44 -9.44 -18.94 -2.39
CA ARG A 44 -8.78 -17.69 -2.78
C ARG A 44 -9.65 -16.46 -2.53
N LYS A 45 -10.96 -16.53 -2.80
CA LYS A 45 -11.90 -15.44 -2.50
C LYS A 45 -12.01 -15.17 -1.01
N GLU A 46 -12.05 -16.20 -0.17
CA GLU A 46 -12.06 -16.01 1.29
C GLU A 46 -10.74 -15.41 1.80
N LEU A 47 -9.59 -15.85 1.25
CA LEU A 47 -8.29 -15.24 1.57
C LEU A 47 -8.25 -13.77 1.20
N LEU A 48 -8.81 -13.37 0.05
CA LEU A 48 -8.92 -11.97 -0.36
C LEU A 48 -9.78 -11.16 0.61
N ARG A 49 -10.93 -11.69 1.03
CA ARG A 49 -11.80 -11.02 2.01
C ARG A 49 -11.14 -10.90 3.38
N LEU A 50 -10.43 -11.94 3.81
CA LEU A 50 -9.67 -11.94 5.07
C LEU A 50 -8.55 -10.91 5.02
N ALA A 51 -7.72 -10.94 3.97
CA ALA A 51 -6.64 -9.99 3.76
C ALA A 51 -7.17 -8.55 3.74
N LEU A 52 -8.28 -8.29 3.06
CA LEU A 52 -8.92 -6.97 3.04
C LEU A 52 -9.36 -6.54 4.44
N ARG A 53 -10.08 -7.41 5.15
CA ARG A 53 -10.59 -7.11 6.49
C ARG A 53 -9.47 -6.78 7.46
N GLU A 54 -8.39 -7.56 7.46
CA GLU A 54 -7.22 -7.30 8.31
C GLU A 54 -6.48 -6.02 7.89
N SER A 55 -6.41 -5.73 6.60
CA SER A 55 -5.81 -4.48 6.09
C SER A 55 -6.61 -3.26 6.55
N LEU A 56 -7.94 -3.29 6.43
CA LEU A 56 -8.82 -2.21 6.87
C LEU A 56 -8.71 -2.00 8.39
N LYS A 57 -8.79 -3.10 9.16
CA LYS A 57 -8.66 -3.07 10.62
C LYS A 57 -7.32 -2.51 11.07
N HIS A 58 -6.22 -2.92 10.44
CA HIS A 58 -4.89 -2.46 10.80
C HIS A 58 -4.67 -0.96 10.54
N ASN A 59 -5.27 -0.43 9.47
CA ASN A 59 -5.16 0.98 9.11
C ASN A 59 -6.26 1.87 9.71
N GLY A 60 -7.14 1.32 10.56
CA GLY A 60 -8.25 2.05 11.17
C GLY A 60 -9.33 2.50 10.18
N ILE A 61 -9.45 1.84 9.02
CA ILE A 61 -10.43 2.16 7.99
C ILE A 61 -11.72 1.36 8.25
N PRO A 62 -12.91 2.00 8.26
CA PRO A 62 -14.16 1.28 8.44
C PRO A 62 -14.41 0.22 7.35
N ALA A 63 -14.91 -0.95 7.76
CA ALA A 63 -15.07 -2.11 6.88
C ALA A 63 -16.07 -1.91 5.72
N ASN A 64 -17.00 -0.96 5.86
CA ASN A 64 -17.98 -0.61 4.85
C ASN A 64 -17.46 0.39 3.80
N TRP A 65 -16.28 0.98 3.99
CA TRP A 65 -15.73 1.98 3.07
C TRP A 65 -15.10 1.38 1.82
N ILE A 66 -14.53 0.17 1.91
CA ILE A 66 -13.87 -0.50 0.79
C ILE A 66 -14.31 -1.96 0.74
N SER A 67 -14.70 -2.45 -0.44
CA SER A 67 -14.93 -3.87 -0.69
C SER A 67 -13.98 -4.44 -1.75
N ALA A 68 -13.77 -5.75 -1.74
CA ALA A 68 -12.98 -6.45 -2.76
C ALA A 68 -13.87 -7.39 -3.58
N ASP A 69 -13.91 -7.14 -4.88
CA ASP A 69 -14.54 -8.02 -5.85
C ASP A 69 -13.48 -8.88 -6.54
N ALA A 70 -13.64 -10.20 -6.47
CA ALA A 70 -12.76 -11.14 -7.16
C ALA A 70 -13.32 -11.46 -8.55
N LEU A 71 -12.68 -10.90 -9.57
CA LEU A 71 -13.00 -11.14 -10.97
C LEU A 71 -12.13 -12.30 -11.47
N VAL A 72 -12.77 -13.44 -11.76
CA VAL A 72 -12.06 -14.60 -12.31
C VAL A 72 -11.76 -14.33 -13.77
N ALA A 73 -10.48 -14.23 -14.11
CA ALA A 73 -10.03 -14.05 -15.47
C ALA A 73 -9.53 -15.39 -16.02
N THR A 74 -10.23 -15.88 -17.05
CA THR A 74 -9.80 -17.05 -17.82
C THR A 74 -9.12 -16.56 -19.09
N ALA A 75 -7.82 -16.76 -19.21
CA ALA A 75 -7.11 -16.53 -20.47
C ALA A 75 -6.93 -17.87 -21.20
N THR A 76 -7.18 -17.89 -22.51
CA THR A 76 -6.99 -19.08 -23.35
C THR A 76 -5.54 -19.54 -23.28
N GLY A 77 -5.28 -20.70 -22.67
CA GLY A 77 -3.94 -21.28 -22.53
C GLY A 77 -3.16 -20.93 -21.26
N ARG A 78 -3.72 -20.13 -20.34
CA ARG A 78 -3.12 -19.87 -19.01
C ARG A 78 -4.03 -20.37 -17.90
N GLN A 79 -3.43 -20.74 -16.76
CA GLN A 79 -4.18 -21.08 -15.56
C GLN A 79 -5.11 -19.91 -15.17
N PRO A 80 -6.37 -20.18 -14.78
CA PRO A 80 -7.31 -19.14 -14.40
C PRO A 80 -6.82 -18.40 -13.15
N GLY A 81 -6.65 -17.09 -13.29
CA GLY A 81 -6.23 -16.20 -12.21
C GLY A 81 -7.39 -15.34 -11.71
N ILE A 82 -7.11 -14.58 -10.65
CA ILE A 82 -8.06 -13.62 -10.07
C ILE A 82 -7.49 -12.22 -10.24
N HIS A 83 -8.31 -11.35 -10.81
CA HIS A 83 -8.10 -9.91 -10.75
C HIS A 83 -8.95 -9.35 -9.61
N VAL A 84 -8.33 -8.58 -8.71
CA VAL A 84 -9.03 -8.00 -7.56
C VAL A 84 -9.44 -6.58 -7.92
N ARG A 85 -10.71 -6.27 -7.70
CA ARG A 85 -11.21 -4.91 -7.82
C ARG A 85 -11.57 -4.37 -6.44
N LEU A 86 -10.77 -3.42 -5.95
CA LEU A 86 -11.04 -2.68 -4.73
C LEU A 86 -12.05 -1.58 -5.05
N VAL A 87 -13.22 -1.65 -4.44
CA VAL A 87 -14.33 -0.72 -4.66
C VAL A 87 -14.43 0.21 -3.46
N MET A 88 -14.15 1.50 -3.67
CA MET A 88 -14.33 2.54 -2.67
C MET A 88 -15.80 2.98 -2.65
N LYS A 89 -16.45 2.79 -1.51
CA LYS A 89 -17.87 3.11 -1.26
C LYS A 89 -18.08 4.39 -0.48
N HIS A 90 -17.03 4.89 0.17
CA HIS A 90 -17.05 6.15 0.91
C HIS A 90 -15.85 6.99 0.51
N TRP A 91 -16.10 8.27 0.25
CA TRP A 91 -15.06 9.25 0.02
C TRP A 91 -14.54 9.84 1.33
N ASP A 92 -13.24 9.76 1.57
CA ASP A 92 -12.51 10.53 2.57
C ASP A 92 -11.24 11.02 1.89
N ALA A 93 -10.93 12.31 2.00
CA ALA A 93 -9.81 12.93 1.28
C ALA A 93 -8.45 12.25 1.54
N ARG A 94 -8.30 11.55 2.67
CA ARG A 94 -7.06 10.83 3.00
C ARG A 94 -6.95 9.50 2.26
N LEU A 95 -8.06 8.84 1.90
CA LEU A 95 -8.02 7.52 1.27
C LEU A 95 -7.35 7.52 -0.11
N PRO A 96 -7.70 8.41 -1.07
CA PRO A 96 -7.04 8.42 -2.37
C PRO A 96 -5.54 8.71 -2.26
N VAL A 97 -5.14 9.60 -1.35
CA VAL A 97 -3.73 9.94 -1.10
C VAL A 97 -2.94 8.71 -0.64
N HIS A 98 -3.55 7.85 0.16
CA HIS A 98 -2.92 6.65 0.72
C HIS A 98 -3.32 5.36 -0.01
N ALA A 99 -4.00 5.44 -1.16
CA ALA A 99 -4.55 4.27 -1.84
C ALA A 99 -3.46 3.25 -2.22
N MET A 100 -2.31 3.73 -2.72
CA MET A 100 -1.19 2.87 -3.08
C MET A 100 -0.54 2.22 -1.85
N ALA A 101 -0.40 2.96 -0.76
CA ALA A 101 0.13 2.43 0.50
C ALA A 101 -0.82 1.35 1.08
N PHE A 102 -2.13 1.60 1.03
CA PHE A 102 -3.14 0.62 1.41
C PHE A 102 -3.09 -0.63 0.54
N GLN A 103 -2.99 -0.47 -0.79
CA GLN A 103 -2.88 -1.59 -1.71
C GLN A 103 -1.65 -2.46 -1.39
N GLN A 104 -0.50 -1.84 -1.15
CA GLN A 104 0.72 -2.58 -0.80
C GLN A 104 0.59 -3.32 0.55
N ASN A 105 -0.09 -2.72 1.53
CA ASN A 105 -0.39 -3.37 2.81
C ASN A 105 -1.29 -4.61 2.60
N PHE A 106 -2.31 -4.46 1.76
CA PHE A 106 -3.19 -5.55 1.37
C PHE A 106 -2.45 -6.69 0.66
N GLU A 107 -1.62 -6.38 -0.34
CA GLU A 107 -0.81 -7.37 -1.06
C GLU A 107 0.15 -8.09 -0.12
N THR A 108 0.83 -7.36 0.76
CA THR A 108 1.76 -7.93 1.76
C THR A 108 1.05 -8.91 2.68
N ARG A 109 -0.14 -8.55 3.17
CA ARG A 109 -0.95 -9.44 4.02
C ARG A 109 -1.47 -10.64 3.26
N LEU A 110 -1.89 -10.46 2.01
CA LEU A 110 -2.32 -11.57 1.17
C LEU A 110 -1.20 -12.59 0.96
N LEU A 111 0.02 -12.11 0.65
CA LEU A 111 1.20 -12.97 0.51
C LEU A 111 1.62 -13.64 1.82
N THR A 112 1.34 -13.02 2.96
CA THR A 112 1.56 -13.62 4.28
C THR A 112 0.57 -14.77 4.55
N LEU A 113 -0.69 -14.62 4.11
CA LEU A 113 -1.72 -15.65 4.26
C LEU A 113 -1.55 -16.80 3.24
N ASP A 114 -1.15 -16.47 2.01
CA ASP A 114 -0.88 -17.43 0.94
C ASP A 114 0.34 -16.98 0.10
N PRO A 115 1.52 -17.57 0.35
CA PRO A 115 2.73 -17.28 -0.43
C PRO A 115 2.60 -17.61 -1.92
N LEU A 116 1.67 -18.48 -2.31
CA LEU A 116 1.40 -18.81 -3.71
C LEU A 116 0.49 -17.77 -4.38
N ALA A 117 0.06 -16.72 -3.68
CA ALA A 117 -0.79 -15.66 -4.25
C ALA A 117 -0.21 -15.00 -5.50
N SER A 118 1.12 -14.87 -5.59
CA SER A 118 1.82 -14.37 -6.77
C SER A 118 1.57 -15.20 -8.04
N SER A 119 1.22 -16.49 -7.92
CA SER A 119 0.96 -17.37 -9.05
C SER A 119 -0.45 -17.22 -9.64
N TRP A 120 -1.40 -16.68 -8.86
CA TRP A 120 -2.81 -16.62 -9.25
C TRP A 120 -3.42 -15.21 -9.19
N LEU A 121 -2.84 -14.28 -8.43
CA LEU A 121 -3.24 -12.87 -8.43
C LEU A 121 -2.72 -12.21 -9.70
N MET A 122 -3.64 -11.80 -10.57
CA MET A 122 -3.30 -11.20 -11.86
C MET A 122 -3.07 -9.69 -11.76
N GLY A 123 -3.67 -9.05 -10.77
CA GLY A 123 -3.57 -7.61 -10.58
C GLY A 123 -4.65 -7.08 -9.64
N ILE A 124 -4.51 -5.80 -9.32
CA ILE A 124 -5.46 -5.04 -8.51
C ILE A 124 -5.87 -3.80 -9.29
N SER A 125 -7.17 -3.50 -9.29
CA SER A 125 -7.71 -2.25 -9.83
C SER A 125 -8.59 -1.56 -8.81
N TRP A 126 -8.68 -0.24 -8.91
CA TRP A 126 -9.57 0.58 -8.10
C TRP A 126 -10.83 0.96 -8.87
N GLN A 127 -11.98 0.89 -8.20
CA GLN A 127 -13.25 1.42 -8.67
C GLN A 127 -13.83 2.31 -7.58
N TYR A 128 -14.52 3.38 -7.99
CA TYR A 128 -15.22 4.27 -7.09
C TYR A 128 -16.73 4.09 -7.31
N GLU A 129 -17.43 3.66 -6.28
CA GLU A 129 -18.88 3.51 -6.23
C GLU A 129 -19.40 4.39 -5.09
N LEU A 130 -19.33 5.70 -5.33
CA LEU A 130 -19.63 6.72 -4.33
C LEU A 130 -21.10 7.15 -4.42
N PRO A 131 -21.74 7.51 -3.29
CA PRO A 131 -23.01 8.21 -3.28
C PRO A 131 -22.96 9.51 -4.10
N ALA A 132 -24.10 9.93 -4.67
CA ALA A 132 -24.17 11.13 -5.51
C ALA A 132 -23.86 12.43 -4.76
N ASP A 133 -24.00 12.41 -3.43
CA ASP A 133 -23.78 13.49 -2.48
C ASP A 133 -22.39 13.45 -1.82
N ALA A 134 -21.46 12.59 -2.28
CA ALA A 134 -20.14 12.54 -1.66
C ALA A 134 -19.31 13.81 -1.97
N ASP A 135 -18.63 14.33 -0.95
CA ASP A 135 -17.86 15.57 -0.99
C ASP A 135 -16.45 15.36 -1.60
N TRP A 136 -16.35 15.02 -2.89
CA TRP A 136 -15.06 14.99 -3.58
C TRP A 136 -14.64 16.38 -4.06
N PRO A 137 -13.34 16.72 -4.00
CA PRO A 137 -12.85 18.04 -4.40
C PRO A 137 -13.05 18.28 -5.89
N ARG A 138 -13.25 19.55 -6.25
CA ARG A 138 -13.28 19.97 -7.65
C ARG A 138 -11.90 19.82 -8.28
N MET A 139 -11.90 19.61 -9.60
CA MET A 139 -10.66 19.53 -10.36
C MET A 139 -9.83 20.81 -10.16
N PRO A 140 -8.53 20.69 -9.86
CA PRO A 140 -7.66 21.85 -9.79
C PRO A 140 -7.55 22.49 -11.18
N HIS A 141 -7.10 23.74 -11.20
CA HIS A 141 -6.81 24.43 -12.45
C HIS A 141 -5.81 23.60 -13.29
N PRO A 142 -5.97 23.47 -14.63
CA PRO A 142 -5.08 22.63 -15.43
C PRO A 142 -3.58 22.98 -15.30
N GLY A 143 -3.26 24.25 -15.07
CA GLY A 143 -1.89 24.70 -14.82
C GLY A 143 -1.26 24.16 -13.54
N THR A 144 -2.03 23.66 -12.58
CA THR A 144 -1.52 23.07 -11.33
C THR A 144 -0.73 21.79 -11.58
N TRP A 145 -1.04 21.03 -12.64
CA TRP A 145 -0.35 19.77 -12.95
C TRP A 145 1.07 19.96 -13.48
N THR A 146 1.34 21.10 -14.13
CA THR A 146 2.63 21.40 -14.78
C THR A 146 3.39 22.52 -14.10
N ALA A 147 2.78 23.22 -13.13
CA ALA A 147 3.45 24.24 -12.34
C ALA A 147 4.64 23.62 -11.61
N ALA A 148 5.79 24.27 -11.72
CA ALA A 148 6.95 23.91 -10.90
C ALA A 148 6.55 23.99 -9.41
N PRO A 149 6.95 23.02 -8.57
CA PRO A 149 6.70 23.06 -7.15
C PRO A 149 7.10 24.45 -6.62
N GLN A 150 6.14 25.18 -6.06
CA GLN A 150 6.47 26.39 -5.34
C GLN A 150 7.31 25.94 -4.15
N VAL A 151 8.59 26.28 -4.16
CA VAL A 151 9.43 26.17 -2.96
C VAL A 151 8.75 27.09 -1.95
N GLU A 152 8.06 26.48 -0.99
CA GLU A 152 7.47 27.21 0.12
C GLU A 152 8.60 28.04 0.74
N PRO A 153 8.52 29.38 0.70
CA PRO A 153 9.58 30.21 1.24
C PRO A 153 9.72 29.83 2.71
N GLU A 154 10.93 29.45 3.13
CA GLU A 154 11.24 29.32 4.55
C GLU A 154 10.67 30.55 5.27
N PRO A 155 10.03 30.38 6.42
CA PRO A 155 9.46 31.50 7.15
C PRO A 155 10.56 32.55 7.34
N THR A 156 10.39 33.67 6.65
CA THR A 156 11.27 34.84 6.75
C THR A 156 11.51 35.08 8.24
N PRO A 157 12.77 35.08 8.74
CA PRO A 157 13.02 35.36 10.14
C PRO A 157 12.48 36.77 10.40
N VAL A 158 11.48 36.86 11.27
CA VAL A 158 10.97 38.14 11.78
C VAL A 158 12.19 38.91 12.28
N PRO A 159 12.44 40.15 11.84
CA PRO A 159 13.58 40.92 12.33
C PRO A 159 13.32 41.26 13.80
N MET A 160 13.80 40.40 14.68
CA MET A 160 14.02 40.72 16.08
C MET A 160 15.20 41.68 16.10
N ASP A 161 15.02 42.83 16.77
CA ASP A 161 16.03 43.88 16.89
C ASP A 161 17.44 43.32 17.14
N ALA A 162 18.40 43.96 16.46
CA ALA A 162 19.86 43.82 16.43
C ALA A 162 20.56 42.80 17.40
N PRO A 163 21.55 42.03 16.90
CA PRO A 163 22.31 41.06 17.70
C PRO A 163 23.45 41.72 18.50
N PRO A 164 23.92 41.07 19.57
CA PRO A 164 25.36 40.88 19.68
C PRO A 164 25.71 39.39 19.62
N SER A 165 26.64 39.10 18.71
CA SER A 165 27.43 37.87 18.63
C SER A 165 26.77 36.64 18.01
N ALA A 166 26.69 36.64 16.68
CA ALA A 166 26.73 35.40 15.92
C ALA A 166 28.04 34.66 16.25
N ARG A 167 27.93 33.51 16.93
CA ARG A 167 29.05 32.56 16.99
C ARG A 167 29.18 31.94 15.59
N PRO A 168 30.38 31.92 14.98
CA PRO A 168 30.54 31.25 13.71
C PRO A 168 30.27 29.75 13.91
N VAL A 169 29.31 29.21 13.17
CA VAL A 169 29.23 27.76 12.96
C VAL A 169 30.43 27.41 12.10
N VAL A 170 31.51 26.96 12.74
CA VAL A 170 32.69 26.44 12.04
C VAL A 170 32.25 25.15 11.36
N ILE A 171 32.09 25.18 10.04
CA ILE A 171 31.95 23.98 9.23
C ILE A 171 33.29 23.26 9.31
N ARG A 172 33.36 22.26 10.18
CA ARG A 172 34.57 21.47 10.41
C ARG A 172 34.92 20.73 9.14
N THR A 173 36.17 20.86 8.73
CA THR A 173 36.65 20.07 7.58
C THR A 173 36.81 18.61 8.00
N ARG A 174 36.71 17.69 7.04
CA ARG A 174 36.89 16.25 7.30
C ARG A 174 38.20 15.93 8.04
N ALA A 175 39.27 16.68 7.76
CA ALA A 175 40.57 16.52 8.39
C ALA A 175 40.57 16.88 9.90
N GLU A 176 39.82 17.92 10.29
CA GLU A 176 39.64 18.26 11.71
C GLU A 176 38.87 17.17 12.46
N LEU A 177 37.85 16.60 11.82
CA LEU A 177 37.06 15.50 12.39
C LEU A 177 37.88 14.22 12.58
N GLU A 178 38.72 13.86 11.61
CA GLU A 178 39.63 12.71 11.71
C GLU A 178 40.69 12.91 12.82
N GLN A 179 41.16 14.15 13.02
CA GLN A 179 42.11 14.48 14.08
C GLN A 179 41.46 14.47 15.48
N GLU A 180 40.20 14.86 15.60
CA GLU A 180 39.42 14.81 16.85
C GLU A 180 39.16 13.36 17.26
N LEU A 181 38.78 12.50 16.31
CA LEU A 181 38.58 11.06 16.54
C LEU A 181 39.88 10.36 17.00
N ALA A 182 41.02 10.71 16.39
CA ALA A 182 42.32 10.15 16.77
C ALA A 182 42.79 10.59 18.16
N ASN A 183 42.29 11.72 18.68
CA ASN A 183 42.59 12.19 20.03
C ASN A 183 41.67 11.56 21.09
N ASP A 184 40.42 11.25 20.74
CA ASP A 184 39.52 10.51 21.63
C ASP A 184 39.94 9.04 21.79
N ASP A 185 40.45 8.41 20.73
CA ASP A 185 40.97 7.03 20.79
C ASP A 185 42.18 6.92 21.75
N LYS A 186 43.00 7.96 21.85
CA LYS A 186 44.09 8.05 22.83
C LYS A 186 43.60 8.17 24.28
N ARG A 187 42.40 8.73 24.51
CA ARG A 187 41.82 8.78 25.86
C ARG A 187 41.28 7.44 26.32
N PHE A 188 40.93 6.56 25.39
CA PHE A 188 40.34 5.26 25.68
C PHE A 188 41.36 4.13 25.80
N GLN A 189 42.68 4.43 25.80
CA GLN A 189 43.67 3.39 26.12
C GLN A 189 43.45 2.93 27.57
N PRO A 190 43.03 1.67 27.79
CA PRO A 190 42.82 1.17 29.14
C PRO A 190 44.17 1.12 29.86
N SER A 191 44.23 1.76 31.03
CA SER A 191 45.36 1.54 31.93
C SER A 191 45.41 0.03 32.25
N GLN A 192 46.57 -0.61 32.12
CA GLN A 192 46.75 -2.04 32.45
C GLN A 192 46.42 -2.38 33.93
N SER A 193 46.00 -1.40 34.73
CA SER A 193 45.73 -1.52 36.16
C SER A 193 44.28 -1.89 36.55
N ASP A 194 43.31 -1.87 35.63
CA ASP A 194 41.88 -2.05 36.00
C ASP A 194 41.30 -3.46 35.78
N PHE A 195 42.10 -4.42 35.32
CA PHE A 195 41.69 -5.83 35.21
C PHE A 195 42.18 -6.63 36.43
N ALA A 196 41.61 -6.35 37.61
CA ALA A 196 41.73 -7.27 38.73
C ALA A 196 40.96 -8.55 38.40
N ALA A 197 41.65 -9.69 38.35
CA ALA A 197 41.04 -10.99 38.13
C ALA A 197 39.98 -11.26 39.21
N THR A 198 38.71 -11.35 38.79
CA THR A 198 37.63 -11.83 39.64
C THR A 198 38.00 -13.21 40.19
N GLN A 199 38.21 -13.30 41.50
CA GLN A 199 38.41 -14.57 42.19
C GLN A 199 37.28 -15.55 41.83
N ALA A 200 37.67 -16.76 41.44
CA ALA A 200 36.75 -17.87 41.21
C ALA A 200 36.01 -18.21 42.51
N GLY A 201 34.76 -17.77 42.60
CA GLY A 201 33.84 -18.17 43.67
C GLY A 201 33.57 -19.68 43.58
N SER A 202 33.84 -20.37 44.69
CA SER A 202 33.59 -21.80 44.89
C SER A 202 32.10 -22.13 44.74
N TYR A 203 31.75 -22.93 43.74
CA TYR A 203 30.44 -23.57 43.66
C TYR A 203 30.42 -24.76 44.63
N ALA A 204 29.52 -24.70 45.61
CA ALA A 204 29.21 -25.80 46.51
C ALA A 204 28.55 -26.93 45.72
N ALA A 205 29.09 -28.15 45.85
CA ALA A 205 28.53 -29.35 45.26
C ALA A 205 27.22 -29.73 45.97
N THR A 206 26.10 -29.68 45.24
CA THR A 206 24.82 -30.25 45.68
C THR A 206 24.96 -31.77 45.75
N GLN A 207 24.94 -32.33 46.96
CA GLN A 207 24.90 -33.78 47.15
C GLN A 207 23.53 -34.34 46.74
N PRO A 208 23.47 -35.50 46.07
CA PRO A 208 22.21 -36.18 45.79
C PRO A 208 21.65 -36.82 47.07
N ALA A 209 20.37 -36.58 47.34
CA ALA A 209 19.63 -37.24 48.41
C ALA A 209 19.63 -38.76 48.19
N SER A 210 20.02 -39.50 49.24
CA SER A 210 20.00 -40.96 49.27
C SER A 210 18.58 -41.48 49.53
N LEU A 211 18.37 -42.70 49.02
CA LEU A 211 17.15 -43.53 48.97
C LEU A 211 16.28 -43.53 50.24
#